data_AF-A0A1S6J318-F1
#
_entry.id   AF-A0A1S6J318-F1
#
_cell.length_a   1.000
_cell.length_b   1.000
_cell.length_c   1.000
_cell.angle_alpha   90.00
_cell.angle_beta   90.00
_cell.angle_gamma   90.00
#
_symmetry.space_group_name_H-M   'P 1'
#
loop_
_entity.id
_entity.type
_entity.pdbx_description
1 polymer ?
#
loop_
_entity_poly.entity_id
_entity_poly.type
_entity_poly.pdbx_seq_one_letter_code
_entity_poly.pdbx_strand_id
1 'polypeptide(L)' 'MTSELSPQEAARGALRAGLPLREGRHEEVAVTANYIHSVISTLRELDFGDTPPASSYRAGQGNA' A
#
# COMPACT_ATOMS: atom_id res chain seq x y z
N MET A 1 8.15 11.47 -4.01
CA MET A 1 8.73 10.16 -4.38
C MET A 1 8.74 9.28 -3.16
N THR A 2 7.91 8.24 -3.15
CA THR A 2 8.00 7.14 -2.17
C THR A 2 9.24 6.34 -2.51
N SER A 3 10.25 6.34 -1.63
CA SER A 3 11.42 5.49 -1.80
C SER A 3 11.00 4.02 -1.81
N GLU A 4 11.63 3.23 -2.68
CA GLU A 4 11.41 1.78 -2.72
C GLU A 4 11.72 1.15 -1.37
N LEU A 5 10.83 0.27 -0.91
CA LEU A 5 11.01 -0.49 0.30
C LEU A 5 12.05 -1.58 0.06
N SER A 6 13.04 -1.65 0.94
CA SER A 6 13.93 -2.81 1.04
C SER A 6 13.17 -4.04 1.56
N PRO A 7 13.68 -5.26 1.29
CA PRO A 7 13.14 -6.51 1.86
C PRO A 7 12.93 -6.46 3.37
N GLN A 8 13.86 -5.84 4.11
CA GLN A 8 13.81 -5.75 5.57
C GLN A 8 12.76 -4.74 6.03
N GLU A 9 12.54 -3.65 5.29
CA GLU A 9 11.47 -2.69 5.59
C GLU A 9 10.09 -3.29 5.36
N ALA A 10 9.92 -4.03 4.25
CA ALA A 10 8.69 -4.77 3.98
C ALA A 10 8.41 -5.80 5.07
N ALA A 11 9.42 -6.57 5.50
CA ALA A 11 9.29 -7.54 6.59
C ALA A 11 8.93 -6.87 7.94
N ARG A 12 9.54 -5.72 8.26
CA ARG A 12 9.17 -4.93 9.46
C ARG A 12 7.73 -4.43 9.37
N GLY A 13 7.28 -4.00 8.19
CA GLY A 13 5.89 -3.61 7.94
C GLY A 13 4.92 -4.76 8.19
N ALA A 14 5.21 -5.93 7.62
CA ALA A 14 4.41 -7.14 7.79
C ALA A 14 4.34 -7.60 9.26
N LEU A 15 5.47 -7.56 9.98
CA LEU A 15 5.49 -7.85 11.42
C LEU A 15 4.60 -6.89 12.22
N ARG A 16 4.64 -5.58 11.93
CA ARG A 16 3.74 -4.60 12.57
C ARG A 16 2.27 -4.86 12.29
N ALA A 17 1.94 -5.47 11.15
CA ALA A 17 0.58 -5.88 10.79
C ALA A 17 0.18 -7.24 11.38
N GLY A 18 1.02 -7.88 12.19
CA GLY A 18 0.75 -9.20 12.76
C GLY A 18 0.95 -10.36 11.78
N LEU A 19 1.66 -10.13 10.67
CA LEU A 19 1.93 -11.10 9.61
C LEU A 19 3.45 -11.34 9.49
N PRO A 20 4.08 -12.03 10.46
CA PRO A 20 5.52 -12.30 10.38
C PRO A 20 5.84 -13.13 9.13
N LEU A 21 6.79 -12.64 8.34
CA LEU A 21 7.23 -13.31 7.11
C LEU A 21 8.27 -14.39 7.43
N ARG A 22 8.26 -15.47 6.65
CA ARG A 22 9.36 -16.42 6.62
C ARG A 22 10.56 -15.79 5.92
N GLU A 23 11.78 -16.15 6.34
CA GLU A 23 13.04 -15.54 5.87
C GLU A 23 13.17 -15.52 4.33
N GLY A 24 12.67 -16.54 3.63
CA GLY A 24 12.68 -16.61 2.17
C GLY A 24 11.62 -15.79 1.43
N ARG A 25 10.75 -15.04 2.12
CA ARG A 25 9.65 -14.27 1.49
C ARG A 25 9.89 -12.77 1.45
N HIS A 26 10.95 -12.27 2.09
CA HIS A 26 11.16 -10.82 2.25
C HIS A 26 11.33 -10.10 0.91
N GLU A 27 12.06 -10.69 -0.02
CA GLU A 27 12.32 -10.09 -1.33
C GLU A 27 11.05 -10.01 -2.18
N GLU A 28 10.33 -11.13 -2.33
CA GLU A 28 9.09 -11.20 -3.10
C GLU A 28 8.00 -10.25 -2.56
N VAL A 29 7.89 -10.14 -1.23
CA VAL A 29 6.94 -9.23 -0.59
C VAL A 29 7.34 -7.78 -0.80
N ALA A 30 8.63 -7.43 -0.76
CA ALA A 30 9.08 -6.08 -1.07
C ALA A 30 8.81 -5.68 -2.52
N VAL A 31 9.08 -6.56 -3.49
CA VAL A 31 8.74 -6.33 -4.91
C VAL A 31 7.24 -6.07 -5.06
N THR A 32 6.41 -6.91 -4.44
CA THR A 32 4.94 -6.76 -4.48
C THR A 32 4.48 -5.45 -3.85
N ALA A 33 5.02 -5.10 -2.68
CA ALA A 33 4.69 -3.87 -1.97
C ALA A 33 5.10 -2.62 -2.77
N ASN A 34 6.27 -2.64 -3.41
CA ASN A 34 6.73 -1.56 -4.29
C ASN A 34 5.85 -1.42 -5.54
N TYR A 35 5.38 -2.53 -6.11
CA TYR A 35 4.43 -2.47 -7.23
C TYR A 35 3.09 -1.86 -6.79
N ILE A 36 2.54 -2.26 -5.64
CA ILE A 36 1.33 -1.64 -5.10
C ILE A 36 1.55 -0.15 -4.82
N HIS A 37 2.71 0.22 -4.28
CA HIS A 37 3.07 1.62 -4.06
C HIS A 37 3.13 2.43 -5.35
N SER A 38 3.61 1.87 -6.46
CA SER A 38 3.62 2.59 -7.75
C SER A 38 2.19 2.89 -8.22
N VAL A 39 1.28 1.91 -8.10
CA VAL A 39 -0.14 2.08 -8.44
C VAL A 39 -0.81 3.11 -7.52
N ILE A 40 -0.59 3.05 -6.20
CA ILE A 40 -1.18 4.02 -5.27
C ILE A 40 -0.58 5.43 -5.48
N SER A 41 0.68 5.52 -5.93
CA SER A 41 1.33 6.81 -6.17
C SER A 41 0.63 7.61 -7.26
N THR A 42 0.06 6.96 -8.28
CA THR A 42 -0.72 7.66 -9.32
C THR A 42 -2.00 8.30 -8.74
N LEU A 43 -2.63 7.68 -7.73
CA LEU A 43 -3.79 8.27 -7.06
C LEU A 43 -3.45 9.54 -6.29
N ARG A 44 -2.19 9.72 -5.88
CA ARG A 44 -1.73 10.92 -5.19
C ARG A 44 -1.52 12.10 -6.12
N GLU A 45 -1.50 11.86 -7.43
CA GLU A 45 -1.40 12.90 -8.45
C GLU A 45 -2.76 13.52 -8.76
N LEU A 46 -3.85 12.93 -8.25
CA LEU A 46 -5.19 13.49 -8.39
C LEU A 46 -5.30 14.80 -7.60
N ASP A 47 -5.83 15.82 -8.26
CA ASP A 47 -6.21 17.06 -7.60
C ASP A 47 -7.55 16.88 -6.89
N PHE A 48 -7.53 16.94 -5.57
CA PHE A 48 -8.73 16.83 -4.73
C PHE A 48 -9.42 18.18 -4.51
N GLY A 49 -8.81 19.31 -4.92
CA GLY A 49 -9.31 20.65 -4.66
C GLY A 49 -9.68 20.85 -3.18
N ASP A 50 -10.88 21.38 -2.94
CA ASP A 50 -11.43 21.57 -1.58
C ASP A 50 -12.15 20.33 -1.02
N THR A 51 -12.07 19.17 -1.69
CA THR A 51 -12.76 17.95 -1.27
C THR A 51 -12.14 17.41 0.02
N PRO A 52 -12.86 17.39 1.15
CA PRO A 52 -12.32 16.85 2.39
C PRO A 52 -12.23 15.32 2.32
N PRO A 53 -11.33 14.69 3.10
CA PRO A 53 -11.33 13.24 3.26
C PRO A 53 -12.70 12.75 3.72
N ALA A 54 -13.20 11.69 3.08
CA ALA A 54 -14.46 11.09 3.49
C ALA A 54 -14.34 10.51 4.91
N SER A 55 -15.18 10.98 5.83
CA SER A 55 -15.21 10.50 7.23
C SER A 55 -15.69 9.05 7.36
N SER A 56 -16.39 8.55 6.33
CA SER A 56 -16.74 7.15 6.18
C SER A 56 -16.66 6.75 4.71
N TYR A 57 -15.93 5.68 4.42
CA TYR A 57 -15.88 5.08 3.10
C TYR A 57 -16.84 3.88 3.06
N ARG A 58 -17.87 3.96 2.22
CA ARG A 58 -18.69 2.79 1.87
C ARG A 58 -18.28 2.37 0.47
N ALA A 59 -17.55 1.26 0.35
CA ALA A 59 -17.28 0.66 -0.95
C ALA A 59 -18.62 0.49 -1.67
N GLY A 60 -18.75 1.06 -2.86
CA GLY A 60 -20.00 1.01 -3.61
C GLY A 60 -20.45 -0.45 -3.74
N GLN A 61 -21.69 -0.74 -3.37
CA GLN A 61 -22.29 -2.01 -3.79
C GLN A 61 -22.22 -1.99 -5.31
N GLY A 62 -21.44 -2.90 -5.90
CA GLY A 62 -21.39 -3.05 -7.35
C GLY A 62 -22.83 -3.22 -7.84
N ASN A 63 -23.25 -2.38 -8.78
CA ASN A 63 -24.48 -2.63 -9.52
C ASN A 63 -24.28 -4.00 -10.20
N ALA A 64 -25.03 -5.00 -9.74
CA ALA A 64 -25.16 -6.29 -10.40
C ALA A 64 -25.93 -6.14 -11.72
#